data_AF-A0A1Z1WML6-F1
#
_entry.id   AF-A0A1Z1WML6-F1
#
_cell.length_a   1.000
_cell.length_b   1.000
_cell.length_c   1.000
_cell.angle_alpha   90.00
_cell.angle_beta   90.00
_cell.angle_gamma   90.00
#
_symmetry.space_group_name_H-M   'P 1'
#
loop_
_entity.id
_entity.type
_entity.pdbx_description
1 polymer ?
#
loop_
_entity_poly.entity_id
_entity_poly.type
_entity_poly.pdbx_seq_one_letter_code
_entity_poly.pdbx_strand_id
1 'polypeptide(L)'
;MPGPDALPLVEDALRTNDTRLVAVALGPYAAEHLAPHDWRHAVLKCLFTGVPVDAVAGLAHRARADTELARMLGDYAAERTAAGRTVPGDLYRVLALTDPPTATDAHAPATTGPGDRAASPDHPAAADPDHPSATSPGRPAAPVPSRPLRRPPARTRSTDAHLRPPHPHDLPHHRRLRGDACRRRPRRRRARVLARPAPHLARLLRRLLRLPPGLEPFRAAQYGIAHHCTIALNPKEANDSRCSPVLDLLPRYLVKDNVVAVGEIGYDSMTPAEDTALTTQLQLAADHELPALVHTPHRDKLAGLRRTLDVVQESALPLERVLIDHLNETTVKEAKDAGCWLGFSVYPDTKMDEDRMVAILREYGPEQVLVNSAADWGKSDPLKTRKVGDAMLAAGFDEDTVDRVLWRNPVAFYGLSGRLTLDVTDTEATHEGNSILRGGA
;
A
#
# COMPACT_ATOMS: atom_id res chain seq x y z
N MET A 1 36.47 0.79 -6.00
CA MET A 1 36.20 0.74 -7.46
C MET A 1 36.12 2.17 -7.97
N PRO A 2 37.06 2.64 -8.80
CA PRO A 2 37.12 4.03 -9.27
C PRO A 2 36.48 4.19 -10.67
N GLY A 3 35.29 3.62 -10.86
CA GLY A 3 34.61 3.56 -12.16
C GLY A 3 33.19 3.03 -12.02
N PRO A 4 32.32 3.26 -13.02
CA PRO A 4 30.85 3.10 -12.92
C PRO A 4 30.37 1.64 -12.74
N ASP A 5 31.25 0.66 -12.75
CA ASP A 5 30.93 -0.79 -12.74
C ASP A 5 30.18 -1.26 -11.49
N ALA A 6 30.28 -0.52 -10.38
CA ALA A 6 29.52 -0.78 -9.15
C ALA A 6 28.18 -0.03 -9.08
N LEU A 7 27.82 0.78 -10.09
CA LEU A 7 26.54 1.49 -10.15
C LEU A 7 25.34 0.53 -10.15
N PRO A 8 25.35 -0.61 -10.89
CA PRO A 8 24.27 -1.59 -10.81
C PRO A 8 24.05 -2.15 -9.39
N LEU A 9 25.13 -2.31 -8.60
CA LEU A 9 25.07 -2.79 -7.21
C LEU A 9 24.51 -1.73 -6.27
N VAL A 10 24.93 -0.46 -6.42
CA VAL A 10 24.38 0.67 -5.66
C VAL A 10 22.90 0.89 -5.99
N GLU A 11 22.53 0.83 -7.26
CA GLU A 11 21.12 0.88 -7.66
C GLU A 11 20.33 -0.30 -7.08
N ASP A 12 20.93 -1.49 -6.88
CA ASP A 12 20.23 -2.66 -6.32
C ASP A 12 20.08 -2.60 -4.79
N ALA A 13 21.11 -2.14 -4.09
CA ALA A 13 21.01 -1.81 -2.67
C ALA A 13 20.00 -0.66 -2.41
N LEU A 14 19.79 0.25 -3.37
CA LEU A 14 18.70 1.23 -3.33
C LEU A 14 17.31 0.66 -3.65
N ARG A 15 17.21 -0.60 -4.09
CA ARG A 15 15.92 -1.28 -4.34
C ARG A 15 15.41 -1.98 -3.08
N THR A 16 16.26 -2.62 -2.28
CA THR A 16 15.88 -3.22 -0.97
C THR A 16 15.50 -2.17 0.07
N ASN A 17 14.67 -2.53 1.05
CA ASN A 17 14.25 -1.64 2.14
C ASN A 17 15.11 -1.75 3.40
N ASP A 18 16.05 -2.72 3.47
CA ASP A 18 17.04 -2.81 4.53
C ASP A 18 17.78 -1.46 4.67
N THR A 19 17.54 -0.79 5.80
CA THR A 19 18.04 0.55 6.07
C THR A 19 19.55 0.61 6.14
N ARG A 20 20.23 -0.50 6.47
CA ARG A 20 21.68 -0.62 6.52
C ARG A 20 22.25 -0.64 5.10
N LEU A 21 21.63 -1.41 4.20
CA LEU A 21 22.03 -1.48 2.80
C LEU A 21 21.72 -0.17 2.06
N VAL A 22 20.59 0.48 2.33
CA VAL A 22 20.27 1.82 1.79
C VAL A 22 21.26 2.88 2.28
N ALA A 23 21.65 2.86 3.57
CA ALA A 23 22.63 3.78 4.11
C ALA A 23 24.03 3.58 3.50
N VAL A 24 24.52 2.33 3.44
CA VAL A 24 25.82 2.00 2.83
C VAL A 24 25.83 2.33 1.33
N ALA A 25 24.72 2.10 0.63
CA ALA A 25 24.58 2.44 -0.78
C ALA A 25 24.66 3.95 -1.06
N LEU A 26 24.42 4.82 -0.08
CA LEU A 26 24.45 6.28 -0.25
C LEU A 26 25.78 6.92 0.19
N GLY A 27 26.83 6.10 0.36
CA GLY A 27 28.21 6.55 0.52
C GLY A 27 28.79 7.28 -0.71
N PRO A 28 30.07 7.73 -0.64
CA PRO A 28 30.66 8.67 -1.60
C PRO A 28 30.56 8.28 -3.08
N TYR A 29 30.70 6.99 -3.40
CA TYR A 29 30.54 6.47 -4.77
C TYR A 29 29.18 6.82 -5.38
N ALA A 30 28.11 6.79 -4.59
CA ALA A 30 26.77 7.11 -5.05
C ALA A 30 26.53 8.62 -5.18
N ALA A 31 27.21 9.41 -4.35
CA ALA A 31 27.26 10.87 -4.51
C ALA A 31 27.91 11.26 -5.84
N GLU A 32 28.91 10.51 -6.32
CA GLU A 32 29.56 10.74 -7.62
C GLU A 32 28.75 10.18 -8.80
N HIS A 33 28.30 8.92 -8.73
CA HIS A 33 27.82 8.19 -9.91
C HIS A 33 26.28 8.08 -10.06
N LEU A 34 25.46 8.40 -9.05
CA LEU A 34 23.99 8.38 -9.24
C LEU A 34 23.52 9.56 -10.08
N ALA A 35 22.72 9.27 -11.12
CA ALA A 35 22.00 10.28 -11.88
C ALA A 35 21.09 11.14 -10.97
N PRO A 36 20.86 12.43 -11.28
CA PRO A 36 20.11 13.34 -10.39
C PRO A 36 18.70 12.86 -10.02
N HIS A 37 17.97 12.24 -10.95
CA HIS A 37 16.65 11.63 -10.71
C HIS A 37 16.71 10.55 -9.61
N ASP A 38 17.60 9.57 -9.77
CA ASP A 38 17.65 8.41 -8.89
C ASP A 38 18.27 8.74 -7.52
N TRP A 39 19.17 9.74 -7.48
CA TRP A 39 19.66 10.32 -6.23
C TRP A 39 18.55 11.03 -5.44
N ARG A 40 17.72 11.87 -6.07
CA ARG A 40 16.54 12.49 -5.40
C ARG A 40 15.59 11.44 -4.85
N HIS A 41 15.34 10.38 -5.63
CA HIS A 41 14.49 9.27 -5.22
C HIS A 41 15.08 8.50 -4.03
N ALA A 42 16.41 8.39 -3.94
CA ALA A 42 17.09 7.79 -2.80
C ALA A 42 17.04 8.67 -1.53
N VAL A 43 17.16 10.00 -1.66
CA VAL A 43 16.95 10.94 -0.54
C VAL A 43 15.52 10.86 0.01
N LEU A 44 14.52 10.83 -0.87
CA LEU A 44 13.12 10.60 -0.49
C LEU A 44 12.91 9.22 0.13
N LYS A 45 13.62 8.18 -0.35
CA LYS A 45 13.59 6.84 0.25
C LYS A 45 14.09 6.87 1.69
N CYS A 46 15.17 7.60 1.99
CA CYS A 46 15.68 7.76 3.35
C CYS A 46 14.64 8.36 4.29
N LEU A 47 14.00 9.46 3.86
CA LEU A 47 12.90 10.11 4.60
C LEU A 47 11.63 9.24 4.73
N PHE A 48 11.44 8.25 3.87
CA PHE A 48 10.34 7.29 3.93
C PHE A 48 10.64 6.10 4.85
N THR A 49 11.83 5.50 4.76
CA THR A 49 12.22 4.32 5.56
C THR A 49 12.68 4.70 6.98
N GLY A 50 13.23 5.90 7.16
CA GLY A 50 13.85 6.35 8.41
C GLY A 50 15.37 6.19 8.45
N VAL A 51 16.04 6.12 7.30
CA VAL A 51 17.51 6.26 7.24
C VAL A 51 17.88 7.72 7.52
N PRO A 52 18.76 8.02 8.50
CA PRO A 52 19.18 9.39 8.78
C PRO A 52 19.84 10.03 7.56
N VAL A 53 19.46 11.27 7.23
CA VAL A 53 19.97 11.91 5.99
C VAL A 53 21.47 12.21 6.04
N ASP A 54 22.10 12.21 7.22
CA ASP A 54 23.55 12.26 7.40
C ASP A 54 24.30 11.08 6.77
N ALA A 55 23.63 9.94 6.51
CA ALA A 55 24.22 8.82 5.77
C ALA A 55 24.39 9.12 4.27
N VAL A 56 23.76 10.17 3.73
CA VAL A 56 23.83 10.53 2.31
C VAL A 56 25.08 11.37 2.05
N ALA A 57 26.11 10.75 1.50
CA ALA A 57 27.35 11.44 1.15
C ALA A 57 27.08 12.60 0.16
N GLY A 58 27.75 13.73 0.37
CA GLY A 58 27.63 14.91 -0.49
C GLY A 58 26.26 15.60 -0.47
N LEU A 59 25.33 15.26 0.45
CA LEU A 59 23.96 15.78 0.48
C LEU A 59 23.86 17.30 0.35
N ALA A 60 24.58 18.06 1.18
CA ALA A 60 24.55 19.52 1.16
C ALA A 60 25.14 20.15 -0.13
N HIS A 61 25.96 19.41 -0.87
CA HIS A 61 26.48 19.84 -2.17
C HIS A 61 25.47 19.53 -3.28
N ARG A 62 24.92 18.30 -3.31
CA ARG A 62 23.97 17.85 -4.35
C ARG A 62 22.56 18.41 -4.21
N ALA A 63 22.12 18.78 -3.01
CA ALA A 63 20.81 19.39 -2.78
C ALA A 63 20.76 20.88 -3.17
N ARG A 64 21.90 21.59 -3.15
CA ARG A 64 21.96 23.05 -3.31
C ARG A 64 21.29 23.52 -4.60
N ALA A 65 20.27 24.38 -4.46
CA ALA A 65 19.44 24.89 -5.56
C ALA A 65 18.69 23.81 -6.37
N ASP A 66 18.53 22.59 -5.86
CA ASP A 66 17.75 21.53 -6.51
C ASP A 66 16.24 21.75 -6.30
N THR A 67 15.66 22.54 -7.20
CA THR A 67 14.24 22.93 -7.16
C THR A 67 13.28 21.75 -7.38
N GLU A 68 13.72 20.67 -8.02
CA GLU A 68 12.90 19.46 -8.17
C GLU A 68 12.89 18.65 -6.86
N LEU A 69 14.04 18.53 -6.19
CA LEU A 69 14.08 17.94 -4.84
C LEU A 69 13.20 18.74 -3.87
N ALA A 70 13.31 20.08 -3.88
CA ALA A 70 12.47 20.96 -3.07
C ALA A 70 10.96 20.72 -3.30
N ARG A 71 10.56 20.64 -4.58
CA ARG A 71 9.18 20.37 -5.01
C ARG A 71 8.68 19.01 -4.52
N MET A 72 9.49 17.95 -4.67
CA MET A 72 9.13 16.59 -4.23
C MET A 72 9.04 16.45 -2.71
N LEU A 73 9.88 17.16 -1.95
CA LEU A 73 9.80 17.23 -0.49
C LEU A 73 8.51 17.94 -0.05
N GLY A 74 8.14 19.03 -0.74
CA GLY A 74 6.87 19.72 -0.53
C GLY A 74 5.65 18.83 -0.76
N ASP A 75 5.61 18.10 -1.90
CA ASP A 75 4.55 17.13 -2.22
C ASP A 75 4.42 16.07 -1.11
N TYR A 76 5.53 15.48 -0.67
CA TYR A 76 5.55 14.43 0.36
C TYR A 76 5.09 14.94 1.73
N ALA A 77 5.52 16.14 2.14
CA ALA A 77 5.06 16.77 3.37
C ALA A 77 3.55 17.06 3.33
N ALA A 78 3.03 17.51 2.19
CA ALA A 78 1.61 17.74 1.98
C ALA A 78 0.80 16.44 2.01
N GLU A 79 1.26 15.36 1.35
CA GLU A 79 0.60 14.04 1.36
C GLU A 79 0.54 13.42 2.76
N ARG A 80 1.60 13.56 3.57
CA ARG A 80 1.59 13.08 4.95
C ARG A 80 0.64 13.90 5.82
N THR A 81 0.69 15.22 5.73
CA THR A 81 -0.18 16.14 6.48
C THR A 81 -1.66 15.92 6.16
N ALA A 82 -2.01 15.80 4.87
CA ALA A 82 -3.39 15.55 4.42
C ALA A 82 -3.94 14.18 4.90
N ALA A 83 -3.06 13.20 5.12
CA ALA A 83 -3.39 11.89 5.68
C ALA A 83 -3.29 11.83 7.22
N GLY A 84 -3.11 12.96 7.92
CA GLY A 84 -2.97 13.01 9.38
C GLY A 84 -1.68 12.37 9.93
N ARG A 85 -0.68 12.12 9.06
CA ARG A 85 0.59 11.47 9.41
C ARG A 85 1.65 12.55 9.70
N THR A 86 2.51 12.30 10.69
CA THR A 86 3.67 13.16 10.99
C THR A 86 4.64 13.25 9.80
N VAL A 87 5.27 14.41 9.65
CA VAL A 87 6.35 14.67 8.68
C VAL A 87 7.70 14.46 9.37
N PRO A 88 8.67 13.73 8.76
CA PRO A 88 9.99 13.55 9.35
C PRO A 88 10.76 14.87 9.54
N GLY A 89 11.42 15.07 10.68
CA GLY A 89 12.19 16.30 10.95
C GLY A 89 13.30 16.56 9.92
N ASP A 90 14.00 15.50 9.50
CA ASP A 90 15.03 15.54 8.45
C ASP A 90 14.53 16.10 7.11
N LEU A 91 13.22 16.06 6.82
CA LEU A 91 12.68 16.64 5.59
C LEU A 91 12.93 18.14 5.52
N TYR A 92 12.71 18.85 6.62
CA TYR A 92 12.94 20.30 6.70
C TYR A 92 14.42 20.63 6.62
N ARG A 93 15.29 19.75 7.13
CA ARG A 93 16.74 19.86 7.02
C ARG A 93 17.23 19.68 5.58
N VAL A 94 16.69 18.72 4.82
CA VAL A 94 16.99 18.60 3.38
C VAL A 94 16.41 19.78 2.60
N LEU A 95 15.18 20.23 2.92
CA LEU A 95 14.55 21.36 2.24
C LEU A 95 15.37 22.65 2.38
N ALA A 96 15.87 22.96 3.57
CA ALA A 96 16.78 24.09 3.80
C ALA A 96 18.14 23.97 3.06
N LEU A 97 18.55 22.76 2.67
CA LEU A 97 19.72 22.55 1.80
C LEU A 97 19.39 22.74 0.30
N THR A 98 18.11 22.80 -0.09
CA THR A 98 17.70 23.10 -1.47
C THR A 98 17.56 24.59 -1.77
N ASP A 99 17.49 25.45 -0.74
CA ASP A 99 17.48 26.90 -0.92
C ASP A 99 18.77 27.41 -1.60
N PRO A 100 18.69 28.44 -2.45
CA PRO A 100 19.88 29.11 -2.96
C PRO A 100 20.60 29.83 -1.80
N PRO A 101 21.95 29.86 -1.78
CA PRO A 101 22.68 30.56 -0.73
C PRO A 101 22.32 32.05 -0.73
N THR A 102 21.85 32.55 0.41
CA THR A 102 21.64 33.98 0.64
C THR A 102 22.98 34.71 0.62
N ALA A 103 23.00 35.94 0.11
CA ALA A 103 24.25 36.68 -0.17
C ALA A 103 25.01 37.18 1.09
N THR A 104 24.62 36.72 2.28
CA THR A 104 25.09 37.25 3.58
C THR A 104 26.40 36.60 4.05
N ASP A 105 26.68 35.35 3.67
CA ASP A 105 27.86 34.60 4.13
C ASP A 105 29.18 35.01 3.42
N ALA A 106 29.13 36.02 2.54
CA ALA A 106 30.24 36.45 1.69
C ALA A 106 31.18 37.49 2.33
N HIS A 107 31.29 37.54 3.67
CA HIS A 107 32.16 38.50 4.36
C HIS A 107 32.88 37.96 5.61
N ALA A 108 33.96 37.23 5.35
CA ALA A 108 35.10 37.14 6.26
C ALA A 108 36.27 37.93 5.65
N PRO A 109 36.87 38.92 6.36
CA PRO A 109 37.89 39.78 5.77
C PRO A 109 39.24 39.06 5.65
N ALA A 110 39.86 39.11 4.46
CA ALA A 110 41.21 38.61 4.24
C ALA A 110 42.24 39.59 4.84
N THR A 111 43.17 39.08 5.65
CA THR A 111 44.23 39.88 6.28
C THR A 111 45.40 40.12 5.33
N THR A 112 45.56 41.35 4.85
CA THR A 112 46.81 41.83 4.23
C THR A 112 47.11 43.29 4.62
N GLY A 113 48.39 43.65 4.54
CA GLY A 113 48.93 45.00 4.77
C GLY A 113 50.45 44.93 4.95
N PRO A 114 51.15 46.05 5.19
CA PRO A 114 50.69 47.44 5.12
C PRO A 114 51.24 48.20 3.90
N GLY A 115 50.68 49.38 3.59
CA GLY A 115 51.17 50.29 2.55
C GLY A 115 50.89 51.76 2.91
N ASP A 116 51.87 52.64 2.71
CA ASP A 116 51.92 54.00 3.25
C ASP A 116 51.13 55.05 2.43
N ARG A 117 50.47 55.99 3.14
CA ARG A 117 50.23 57.43 2.78
C ARG A 117 49.27 57.77 1.61
N ALA A 118 48.57 58.92 1.62
CA ALA A 118 48.27 59.92 2.68
C ALA A 118 47.16 60.90 2.23
N ALA A 119 46.77 61.79 3.15
CA ALA A 119 46.07 63.07 2.97
C ALA A 119 44.52 63.09 2.85
N SER A 120 43.93 63.85 3.77
CA SER A 120 42.58 64.46 3.76
C SER A 120 42.75 65.98 3.46
N PRO A 121 41.75 66.89 3.60
CA PRO A 121 40.31 66.74 3.90
C PRO A 121 39.40 67.57 2.95
N ASP A 122 38.08 67.66 3.25
CA ASP A 122 37.42 68.96 3.51
C ASP A 122 35.97 68.86 4.04
N HIS A 123 35.48 69.97 4.62
CA HIS A 123 34.20 70.17 5.34
C HIS A 123 33.91 71.71 5.38
N PRO A 124 32.84 72.29 6.00
CA PRO A 124 31.68 71.76 6.74
C PRO A 124 30.32 72.47 6.42
N ALA A 125 29.30 72.30 7.30
CA ALA A 125 28.16 73.22 7.59
C ALA A 125 27.06 73.43 6.50
N ALA A 126 25.76 73.72 6.76
CA ALA A 126 24.86 73.77 7.94
C ALA A 126 23.38 73.58 7.43
N ALA A 127 22.23 73.80 8.11
CA ALA A 127 21.84 74.42 9.40
C ALA A 127 20.48 73.86 9.94
N ASP A 128 19.72 74.66 10.70
CA ASP A 128 18.43 74.42 11.41
C ASP A 128 17.43 75.57 11.02
N PRO A 129 16.18 75.74 11.54
CA PRO A 129 15.31 74.91 12.41
C PRO A 129 13.80 74.84 11.99
N ASP A 130 12.96 74.09 12.73
CA ASP A 130 11.77 74.62 13.50
C ASP A 130 10.82 73.53 14.06
N HIS A 131 10.16 73.82 15.20
CA HIS A 131 9.20 72.95 15.93
C HIS A 131 8.21 73.82 16.75
N PRO A 132 7.01 73.35 17.22
CA PRO A 132 6.81 72.25 18.20
C PRO A 132 5.70 71.25 17.70
N SER A 133 4.78 70.59 18.43
CA SER A 133 4.24 70.71 19.80
C SER A 133 3.43 69.49 20.30
N ALA A 134 2.73 69.65 21.43
CA ALA A 134 1.94 68.71 22.24
C ALA A 134 0.56 68.28 21.64
N THR A 135 -0.22 67.31 22.15
CA THR A 135 -0.44 66.81 23.54
C THR A 135 -0.72 65.29 23.65
N SER A 136 -0.89 64.77 24.89
CA SER A 136 -1.33 63.39 25.22
C SER A 136 -2.16 63.37 26.52
N PRO A 137 -2.99 62.34 26.80
CA PRO A 137 -2.56 61.11 27.52
C PRO A 137 -3.18 59.82 26.90
N GLY A 138 -3.23 58.60 27.47
CA GLY A 138 -2.90 58.10 28.82
C GLY A 138 -3.04 56.56 28.99
N ARG A 139 -3.15 56.07 30.24
CA ARG A 139 -3.31 54.65 30.68
C ARG A 139 -3.89 54.65 32.13
N PRO A 140 -4.32 53.52 32.79
CA PRO A 140 -3.60 52.24 32.98
C PRO A 140 -4.50 50.96 32.92
N ALA A 141 -4.24 49.90 33.70
CA ALA A 141 -4.73 48.52 33.46
C ALA A 141 -4.93 47.64 34.74
N ALA A 142 -5.63 46.49 34.56
CA ALA A 142 -5.68 45.27 35.43
C ALA A 142 -6.33 45.42 36.85
N PRO A 143 -6.72 44.35 37.61
CA PRO A 143 -6.40 42.91 37.47
C PRO A 143 -7.59 41.92 37.70
N VAL A 144 -7.28 40.66 38.10
CA VAL A 144 -8.21 39.51 38.32
C VAL A 144 -8.46 39.25 39.83
N PRO A 145 -9.67 38.76 40.23
CA PRO A 145 -9.86 38.11 41.55
C PRO A 145 -10.59 36.74 41.49
N SER A 146 -10.74 36.08 42.66
CA SER A 146 -11.16 34.66 42.81
C SER A 146 -12.46 34.42 43.62
N ARG A 147 -12.88 33.15 43.68
CA ARG A 147 -14.11 32.55 44.25
C ARG A 147 -14.22 32.56 45.79
N PRO A 148 -15.45 32.62 46.35
CA PRO A 148 -15.77 32.04 47.68
C PRO A 148 -16.98 31.06 47.70
N LEU A 149 -17.34 30.56 48.89
CA LEU A 149 -18.31 29.47 49.18
C LEU A 149 -19.54 29.94 50.00
N ARG A 150 -20.69 29.20 49.93
CA ARG A 150 -21.72 29.17 51.00
C ARG A 150 -22.70 27.96 50.91
N ARG A 151 -23.37 27.67 52.05
CA ARG A 151 -24.35 26.59 52.36
C ARG A 151 -25.03 26.96 53.71
N PRO A 152 -26.04 26.23 54.27
CA PRO A 152 -27.23 25.54 53.74
C PRO A 152 -28.54 26.23 54.23
N PRO A 153 -29.74 25.59 54.24
CA PRO A 153 -30.18 24.75 55.39
C PRO A 153 -30.93 23.45 55.02
N ALA A 154 -31.55 22.77 56.01
CA ALA A 154 -32.11 21.39 55.97
C ALA A 154 -33.67 21.36 55.81
N ARG A 155 -34.43 20.24 55.74
CA ARG A 155 -34.43 18.99 56.57
C ARG A 155 -35.22 17.80 55.94
N THR A 156 -34.84 16.56 56.31
CA THR A 156 -35.68 15.32 56.52
C THR A 156 -36.48 14.71 55.34
N ARG A 157 -36.76 13.39 55.24
CA ARG A 157 -36.64 12.23 56.17
C ARG A 157 -36.59 10.88 55.38
N SER A 158 -36.08 9.81 56.01
CA SER A 158 -36.40 8.33 55.92
C SER A 158 -37.10 7.71 54.67
N THR A 159 -36.86 6.45 54.27
CA THR A 159 -36.39 5.23 54.99
C THR A 159 -35.41 4.35 54.19
N ASP A 160 -34.75 3.39 54.86
CA ASP A 160 -33.98 2.28 54.28
C ASP A 160 -34.81 1.26 53.48
N ALA A 161 -34.18 0.54 52.53
CA ALA A 161 -33.96 -0.93 52.61
C ALA A 161 -33.24 -1.52 51.37
N HIS A 162 -32.07 -2.14 51.61
CA HIS A 162 -31.49 -3.37 51.02
C HIS A 162 -31.66 -3.82 49.53
N LEU A 163 -30.55 -4.43 49.04
CA LEU A 163 -30.38 -5.46 47.97
C LEU A 163 -29.97 -5.05 46.52
N ARG A 164 -29.14 -5.93 45.93
CA ARG A 164 -28.70 -6.06 44.51
C ARG A 164 -29.61 -7.08 43.79
N PRO A 165 -29.43 -7.43 42.49
CA PRO A 165 -28.72 -6.78 41.36
C PRO A 165 -29.67 -6.42 40.19
N PRO A 166 -29.22 -5.88 39.03
CA PRO A 166 -30.11 -5.45 37.93
C PRO A 166 -30.67 -6.57 37.03
N HIS A 167 -31.75 -6.23 36.33
CA HIS A 167 -32.50 -7.06 35.36
C HIS A 167 -31.90 -7.09 33.94
N PRO A 168 -32.39 -7.99 33.05
CA PRO A 168 -31.86 -8.18 31.70
C PRO A 168 -32.71 -7.55 30.57
N HIS A 169 -32.17 -7.66 29.35
CA HIS A 169 -32.83 -7.69 28.04
C HIS A 169 -33.34 -6.39 27.34
N ASP A 170 -33.03 -6.40 26.04
CA ASP A 170 -33.73 -5.86 24.86
C ASP A 170 -33.67 -4.38 24.42
N LEU A 171 -33.73 -4.26 23.09
CA LEU A 171 -33.59 -3.10 22.20
C LEU A 171 -35.00 -2.63 21.74
N PRO A 172 -35.17 -1.63 20.85
CA PRO A 172 -34.23 -0.63 20.29
C PRO A 172 -34.73 0.82 20.47
N HIS A 173 -34.06 1.81 19.85
CA HIS A 173 -34.75 2.85 19.03
C HIS A 173 -33.78 3.73 18.22
N HIS A 174 -34.22 4.17 17.03
CA HIS A 174 -33.46 5.06 16.16
C HIS A 174 -33.45 6.53 16.64
N ARG A 175 -32.40 7.28 16.30
CA ARG A 175 -32.48 8.74 16.18
C ARG A 175 -31.92 9.22 14.83
N ARG A 176 -32.80 9.83 14.03
CA ARG A 176 -32.41 10.63 12.85
C ARG A 176 -31.92 12.00 13.30
N LEU A 177 -30.94 12.57 12.61
CA LEU A 177 -30.84 14.02 12.46
C LEU A 177 -30.62 14.40 10.99
N ARG A 178 -31.09 15.60 10.64
CA ARG A 178 -30.86 16.30 9.37
C ARG A 178 -29.55 17.11 9.52
N GLY A 179 -28.80 17.45 8.48
CA GLY A 179 -29.05 17.34 7.05
C GLY A 179 -29.01 18.74 6.41
N ASP A 180 -27.86 19.09 5.84
CA ASP A 180 -27.59 20.41 5.27
C ASP A 180 -26.83 20.30 3.95
N ALA A 181 -27.22 21.06 2.91
CA ALA A 181 -26.90 20.74 1.52
C ALA A 181 -26.29 21.92 0.72
N CYS A 182 -25.03 22.26 0.98
CA CYS A 182 -24.32 23.30 0.23
C CYS A 182 -23.90 22.81 -1.17
N ARG A 183 -24.74 23.06 -2.20
CA ARG A 183 -24.44 22.72 -3.60
C ARG A 183 -23.33 23.62 -4.17
N ARG A 184 -22.11 23.09 -4.33
CA ARG A 184 -21.07 23.65 -5.22
C ARG A 184 -20.78 22.68 -6.38
N ARG A 185 -20.96 23.14 -7.63
CA ARG A 185 -20.72 22.36 -8.86
C ARG A 185 -19.22 22.24 -9.15
N PRO A 186 -18.65 21.03 -9.31
CA PRO A 186 -17.32 20.87 -9.90
C PRO A 186 -17.35 21.20 -11.40
N ARG A 187 -16.40 22.00 -11.88
CA ARG A 187 -16.22 22.26 -13.33
C ARG A 187 -15.61 21.02 -14.00
N ARG A 188 -16.22 20.51 -15.07
CA ARG A 188 -15.66 19.41 -15.88
C ARG A 188 -14.29 19.82 -16.47
N ARG A 189 -13.19 19.30 -15.92
CA ARG A 189 -11.89 19.28 -16.62
C ARG A 189 -11.78 17.96 -17.39
N ARG A 190 -11.62 18.03 -18.72
CA ARG A 190 -11.35 16.86 -19.57
C ARG A 190 -9.87 16.48 -19.43
N ALA A 191 -9.56 15.39 -18.73
CA ALA A 191 -8.24 14.80 -18.77
C ALA A 191 -8.13 13.90 -20.02
N ARG A 192 -7.39 14.34 -21.04
CA ARG A 192 -6.87 13.43 -22.08
C ARG A 192 -5.64 12.73 -21.48
N VAL A 193 -5.72 11.42 -21.26
CA VAL A 193 -4.52 10.60 -21.05
C VAL A 193 -3.97 10.25 -22.43
N LEU A 194 -2.79 10.79 -22.78
CA LEU A 194 -2.02 10.29 -23.92
C LEU A 194 -1.28 9.01 -23.49
N ALA A 195 -1.40 7.95 -24.27
CA ALA A 195 -0.59 6.75 -24.08
C ALA A 195 0.80 6.92 -24.73
N ARG A 196 1.86 6.70 -23.94
CA ARG A 196 3.24 6.30 -24.34
C ARG A 196 4.18 6.36 -23.11
N PRO A 197 5.28 5.57 -23.06
CA PRO A 197 5.48 4.24 -23.63
C PRO A 197 6.10 3.26 -22.62
N ALA A 198 6.42 2.05 -23.08
CA ALA A 198 7.80 1.58 -22.94
C ALA A 198 8.25 1.19 -21.49
N PRO A 199 9.16 1.96 -20.86
CA PRO A 199 9.94 1.52 -19.70
C PRO A 199 9.23 1.65 -18.33
N HIS A 200 7.92 1.89 -18.28
CA HIS A 200 7.21 2.03 -17.00
C HIS A 200 6.67 0.70 -16.45
N LEU A 201 6.17 -0.20 -17.31
CA LEU A 201 5.58 -1.48 -16.87
C LEU A 201 6.64 -2.45 -16.31
N ALA A 202 7.79 -2.57 -16.96
CA ALA A 202 8.94 -3.32 -16.41
C ALA A 202 9.47 -2.71 -15.09
N ARG A 203 9.29 -1.41 -14.86
CA ARG A 203 9.57 -0.78 -13.56
C ARG A 203 8.49 -1.07 -12.52
N LEU A 204 7.23 -1.20 -12.91
CA LEU A 204 6.11 -1.56 -12.03
C LEU A 204 6.19 -3.02 -11.58
N LEU A 205 6.41 -3.97 -12.49
CA LEU A 205 6.67 -5.38 -12.17
C LEU A 205 7.89 -5.52 -11.25
N ARG A 206 9.02 -4.88 -11.60
CA ARG A 206 10.18 -4.80 -10.71
C ARG A 206 9.88 -4.10 -9.38
N ARG A 207 8.81 -3.32 -9.21
CA ARG A 207 8.42 -2.67 -7.95
C ARG A 207 7.54 -3.56 -7.08
N LEU A 208 6.67 -4.38 -7.67
CA LEU A 208 5.93 -5.43 -6.99
C LEU A 208 6.88 -6.52 -6.49
N LEU A 209 7.83 -6.94 -7.33
CA LEU A 209 8.92 -7.88 -7.00
C LEU A 209 9.99 -7.29 -6.03
N ARG A 210 9.80 -6.06 -5.51
CA ARG A 210 10.68 -5.38 -4.54
C ARG A 210 10.07 -5.19 -3.15
N LEU A 211 8.84 -5.66 -2.92
CA LEU A 211 8.37 -5.83 -1.55
C LEU A 211 9.29 -6.88 -0.88
N PRO A 212 9.83 -6.62 0.33
CA PRO A 212 10.60 -7.62 1.05
C PRO A 212 9.84 -8.96 1.12
N PRO A 213 10.51 -10.12 0.97
CA PRO A 213 9.90 -11.40 1.29
C PRO A 213 9.35 -11.33 2.71
N GLY A 214 8.03 -11.49 2.87
CA GLY A 214 7.38 -11.32 4.16
C GLY A 214 6.77 -9.94 4.47
N LEU A 215 6.88 -8.89 3.64
CA LEU A 215 6.25 -7.59 3.99
C LEU A 215 4.72 -7.65 4.06
N GLU A 216 4.06 -8.27 3.07
CA GLU A 216 2.60 -8.44 3.13
C GLU A 216 2.17 -9.45 4.22
N PRO A 217 2.85 -10.61 4.40
CA PRO A 217 2.68 -11.46 5.59
C PRO A 217 2.82 -10.72 6.93
N PHE A 218 3.87 -9.93 7.12
CA PHE A 218 4.10 -9.15 8.34
C PHE A 218 3.01 -8.09 8.56
N ARG A 219 2.63 -7.35 7.50
CA ARG A 219 1.53 -6.38 7.55
C ARG A 219 0.18 -7.04 7.83
N ALA A 220 -0.04 -8.28 7.39
CA ALA A 220 -1.26 -9.03 7.65
C ALA A 220 -1.30 -9.59 9.08
N ALA A 221 -0.16 -10.09 9.58
CA ALA A 221 -0.03 -10.60 10.95
C ALA A 221 -0.36 -9.54 12.02
N GLN A 222 -0.01 -8.27 11.78
CA GLN A 222 -0.42 -7.13 12.61
C GLN A 222 -1.93 -6.97 12.83
N TYR A 223 -2.76 -7.61 11.98
CA TYR A 223 -4.22 -7.61 12.07
C TYR A 223 -4.81 -9.01 12.32
N GLY A 224 -3.98 -9.99 12.71
CA GLY A 224 -4.43 -11.37 12.96
C GLY A 224 -4.68 -12.18 11.69
N ILE A 225 -4.02 -11.86 10.57
CA ILE A 225 -4.26 -12.50 9.26
C ILE A 225 -3.01 -13.25 8.79
N ALA A 226 -3.12 -14.58 8.67
CA ALA A 226 -2.11 -15.42 8.02
C ALA A 226 -2.19 -15.25 6.49
N HIS A 227 -1.23 -14.55 5.89
CA HIS A 227 -1.25 -14.19 4.45
C HIS A 227 -0.31 -15.08 3.63
N HIS A 228 -0.91 -15.81 2.68
CA HIS A 228 -0.22 -16.59 1.65
C HIS A 228 -0.35 -15.91 0.29
N CYS A 229 0.50 -16.29 -0.66
CA CYS A 229 0.59 -15.64 -1.96
C CYS A 229 0.41 -16.65 -3.10
N THR A 230 -0.26 -16.25 -4.17
CA THR A 230 -0.17 -16.90 -5.48
C THR A 230 0.68 -16.00 -6.37
N ILE A 231 1.55 -16.55 -7.21
CA ILE A 231 2.45 -15.76 -8.08
C ILE A 231 2.34 -16.22 -9.53
N ALA A 232 2.21 -15.25 -10.45
CA ALA A 232 2.08 -15.46 -11.88
C ALA A 232 2.43 -14.20 -12.70
N LEU A 233 2.56 -14.40 -14.02
CA LEU A 233 2.23 -13.41 -15.04
C LEU A 233 0.74 -13.55 -15.41
N ASN A 234 -0.07 -12.54 -15.09
CA ASN A 234 -1.50 -12.52 -15.38
C ASN A 234 -1.78 -12.45 -16.90
N PRO A 235 -2.86 -13.06 -17.42
CA PRO A 235 -3.24 -13.00 -18.84
C PRO A 235 -3.23 -11.60 -19.48
N LYS A 236 -3.68 -10.56 -18.76
CA LYS A 236 -3.77 -9.19 -19.31
C LYS A 236 -2.37 -8.66 -19.67
N GLU A 237 -1.42 -8.83 -18.76
CA GLU A 237 -0.01 -8.50 -18.96
C GLU A 237 0.72 -9.47 -19.91
N ALA A 238 0.26 -10.72 -20.09
CA ALA A 238 0.87 -11.68 -21.01
C ALA A 238 0.83 -11.20 -22.49
N ASN A 239 -0.17 -10.39 -22.85
CA ASN A 239 -0.27 -9.72 -24.15
C ASN A 239 0.84 -8.68 -24.42
N ASP A 240 1.62 -8.31 -23.40
CA ASP A 240 2.72 -7.37 -23.51
C ASP A 240 4.07 -8.10 -23.57
N SER A 241 4.74 -8.07 -24.72
CA SER A 241 6.04 -8.75 -24.90
C SER A 241 7.15 -8.22 -23.99
N ARG A 242 6.94 -7.08 -23.31
CA ARG A 242 7.83 -6.57 -22.24
C ARG A 242 7.70 -7.35 -20.93
N CYS A 243 6.63 -8.11 -20.76
CA CYS A 243 6.29 -8.88 -19.58
C CYS A 243 6.62 -10.37 -19.74
N SER A 244 6.80 -10.89 -20.97
CA SER A 244 7.21 -12.28 -21.20
C SER A 244 8.46 -12.72 -20.41
N PRO A 245 9.52 -11.89 -20.24
CA PRO A 245 10.68 -12.25 -19.39
C PRO A 245 10.39 -12.35 -17.88
N VAL A 246 9.14 -12.18 -17.45
CA VAL A 246 8.71 -12.55 -16.08
C VAL A 246 8.68 -14.07 -15.93
N LEU A 247 8.34 -14.81 -16.99
CA LEU A 247 8.25 -16.28 -16.97
C LEU A 247 9.60 -16.90 -16.55
N ASP A 248 10.71 -16.43 -17.14
CA ASP A 248 12.08 -16.83 -16.80
C ASP A 248 12.49 -16.52 -15.34
N LEU A 249 11.76 -15.61 -14.68
CA LEU A 249 12.02 -15.17 -13.31
C LEU A 249 11.12 -15.87 -12.28
N LEU A 250 9.94 -16.38 -12.67
CA LEU A 250 8.98 -17.03 -11.77
C LEU A 250 9.59 -18.13 -10.89
N PRO A 251 10.45 -19.05 -11.37
CA PRO A 251 11.07 -20.08 -10.52
C PRO A 251 11.76 -19.55 -9.26
N ARG A 252 12.31 -18.33 -9.30
CA ARG A 252 12.99 -17.68 -8.16
C ARG A 252 12.03 -17.21 -7.06
N TYR A 253 10.73 -17.21 -7.33
CA TYR A 253 9.67 -16.81 -6.42
C TYR A 253 8.77 -18.00 -6.04
N LEU A 254 8.58 -18.98 -6.93
CA LEU A 254 7.80 -20.19 -6.67
C LEU A 254 8.45 -21.14 -5.64
N VAL A 255 9.73 -20.94 -5.30
CA VAL A 255 10.44 -21.65 -4.22
C VAL A 255 10.27 -21.02 -2.82
N LYS A 256 9.47 -19.95 -2.67
CA LYS A 256 9.27 -19.30 -1.37
C LYS A 256 8.20 -20.00 -0.54
N ASP A 257 8.44 -20.09 0.77
CA ASP A 257 7.56 -20.80 1.72
C ASP A 257 6.14 -20.23 1.73
N ASN A 258 5.98 -18.90 1.62
CA ASN A 258 4.66 -18.25 1.66
C ASN A 258 3.91 -18.30 0.30
N VAL A 259 4.40 -19.03 -0.70
CA VAL A 259 3.79 -19.16 -2.04
C VAL A 259 3.11 -20.52 -2.17
N VAL A 260 1.78 -20.51 -2.28
CA VAL A 260 0.91 -21.70 -2.16
C VAL A 260 0.24 -22.12 -3.47
N ALA A 261 0.35 -21.33 -4.55
CA ALA A 261 -0.09 -21.70 -5.88
C ALA A 261 0.62 -20.86 -6.97
N VAL A 262 0.64 -21.37 -8.20
CA VAL A 262 0.89 -20.54 -9.39
C VAL A 262 -0.43 -19.88 -9.78
N GLY A 263 -0.48 -18.55 -9.82
CA GLY A 263 -1.72 -17.84 -10.12
C GLY A 263 -1.69 -16.34 -9.82
N GLU A 264 -2.59 -15.54 -10.39
CA GLU A 264 -3.67 -15.93 -11.31
C GLU A 264 -3.16 -16.02 -12.76
N ILE A 265 -3.27 -17.20 -13.40
CA ILE A 265 -2.93 -17.47 -14.82
C ILE A 265 -4.21 -17.65 -15.65
N GLY A 266 -4.17 -17.85 -16.97
CA GLY A 266 -5.38 -18.15 -17.77
C GLY A 266 -5.52 -17.28 -19.02
N TYR A 267 -6.75 -16.86 -19.34
CA TYR A 267 -7.08 -16.01 -20.49
C TYR A 267 -7.92 -14.79 -20.12
N ASP A 268 -7.74 -13.67 -20.82
CA ASP A 268 -8.67 -12.53 -20.83
C ASP A 268 -9.26 -12.30 -22.23
N SER A 269 -8.42 -12.39 -23.26
CA SER A 269 -8.78 -12.14 -24.66
C SER A 269 -8.46 -13.32 -25.60
N MET A 270 -8.04 -14.48 -25.06
CA MET A 270 -7.77 -15.74 -25.79
C MET A 270 -6.71 -15.58 -26.90
N THR A 271 -5.61 -14.90 -26.59
CA THR A 271 -4.53 -14.64 -27.57
C THR A 271 -3.45 -15.73 -27.54
N PRO A 272 -2.65 -15.90 -28.61
CA PRO A 272 -1.52 -16.84 -28.60
C PRO A 272 -0.46 -16.53 -27.53
N ALA A 273 -0.38 -15.28 -27.06
CA ALA A 273 0.52 -14.87 -25.98
C ALA A 273 -0.02 -15.31 -24.60
N GLU A 274 -1.33 -15.22 -24.39
CA GLU A 274 -2.01 -15.81 -23.23
C GLU A 274 -1.88 -17.34 -23.23
N ASP A 275 -2.11 -18.00 -24.38
CA ASP A 275 -2.00 -19.46 -24.55
C ASP A 275 -0.59 -19.98 -24.21
N THR A 276 0.45 -19.28 -24.71
CA THR A 276 1.86 -19.57 -24.38
C THR A 276 2.15 -19.37 -22.89
N ALA A 277 1.65 -18.28 -22.30
CA ALA A 277 1.88 -17.96 -20.90
C ALA A 277 1.11 -18.87 -19.92
N LEU A 278 -0.08 -19.36 -20.29
CA LEU A 278 -0.83 -20.36 -19.53
C LEU A 278 -0.07 -21.69 -19.55
N THR A 279 0.25 -22.19 -20.74
CA THR A 279 0.98 -23.46 -20.94
C THR A 279 2.30 -23.48 -20.16
N THR A 280 3.09 -22.40 -20.27
CA THR A 280 4.37 -22.27 -19.55
C THR A 280 4.18 -22.29 -18.04
N GLN A 281 3.14 -21.64 -17.52
CA GLN A 281 2.92 -21.53 -16.07
C GLN A 281 2.25 -22.77 -15.45
N LEU A 282 1.50 -23.55 -16.22
CA LEU A 282 1.04 -24.87 -15.80
C LEU A 282 2.22 -25.85 -15.69
N GLN A 283 3.19 -25.79 -16.61
CA GLN A 283 4.43 -26.57 -16.48
C GLN A 283 5.21 -26.13 -15.23
N LEU A 284 5.38 -24.82 -14.98
CA LEU A 284 5.99 -24.32 -13.75
C LEU A 284 5.25 -24.74 -12.47
N ALA A 285 3.93 -24.89 -12.51
CA ALA A 285 3.16 -25.40 -11.38
C ALA A 285 3.50 -26.88 -11.11
N ALA A 286 3.56 -27.70 -12.15
CA ALA A 286 3.98 -29.10 -12.04
C ALA A 286 5.45 -29.23 -11.55
N ASP A 287 6.38 -28.49 -12.16
CA ASP A 287 7.82 -28.51 -11.84
C ASP A 287 8.13 -28.09 -10.38
N HIS A 288 7.27 -27.25 -9.78
CA HIS A 288 7.40 -26.78 -8.40
C HIS A 288 6.44 -27.48 -7.41
N GLU A 289 5.73 -28.53 -7.85
CA GLU A 289 4.73 -29.29 -7.09
C GLU A 289 3.59 -28.43 -6.49
N LEU A 290 3.28 -27.29 -7.12
CA LEU A 290 2.25 -26.35 -6.68
C LEU A 290 0.91 -26.60 -7.40
N PRO A 291 -0.23 -26.30 -6.75
CA PRO A 291 -1.52 -26.18 -7.44
C PRO A 291 -1.57 -24.89 -8.29
N ALA A 292 -2.54 -24.79 -9.20
CA ALA A 292 -2.72 -23.65 -10.09
C ALA A 292 -4.10 -22.97 -9.95
N LEU A 293 -4.12 -21.64 -9.90
CA LEU A 293 -5.31 -20.78 -9.88
C LEU A 293 -5.48 -20.10 -11.25
N VAL A 294 -6.56 -20.43 -11.96
CA VAL A 294 -6.75 -20.13 -13.39
C VAL A 294 -8.01 -19.29 -13.65
N HIS A 295 -7.80 -18.11 -14.23
CA HIS A 295 -8.78 -17.14 -14.70
C HIS A 295 -9.56 -17.66 -15.92
N THR A 296 -10.88 -17.74 -15.80
CA THR A 296 -11.75 -17.77 -16.99
C THR A 296 -12.00 -16.36 -17.52
N PRO A 297 -11.97 -16.14 -18.85
CA PRO A 297 -12.04 -14.79 -19.43
C PRO A 297 -13.38 -14.09 -19.15
N HIS A 298 -13.38 -12.76 -19.15
CA HIS A 298 -14.60 -11.98 -18.92
C HIS A 298 -15.57 -11.97 -20.10
N ARG A 299 -15.19 -12.56 -21.24
CA ARG A 299 -15.97 -12.66 -22.49
C ARG A 299 -15.89 -14.07 -23.03
N ASP A 300 -16.94 -14.48 -23.75
CA ASP A 300 -17.08 -15.83 -24.34
C ASP A 300 -16.68 -16.97 -23.38
N LYS A 301 -17.23 -16.92 -22.17
CA LYS A 301 -16.81 -17.75 -21.03
C LYS A 301 -16.81 -19.25 -21.29
N LEU A 302 -17.71 -19.73 -22.16
CA LEU A 302 -17.82 -21.16 -22.45
C LEU A 302 -16.72 -21.63 -23.41
N ALA A 303 -16.40 -20.84 -24.44
CA ALA A 303 -15.24 -21.12 -25.30
C ALA A 303 -13.92 -20.99 -24.52
N GLY A 304 -13.81 -19.94 -23.70
CA GLY A 304 -12.65 -19.71 -22.83
C GLY A 304 -12.44 -20.80 -21.78
N LEU A 305 -13.52 -21.28 -21.15
CA LEU A 305 -13.45 -22.45 -20.24
C LEU A 305 -12.93 -23.68 -20.99
N ARG A 306 -13.51 -23.99 -22.15
CA ARG A 306 -13.13 -25.19 -22.91
C ARG A 306 -11.66 -25.17 -23.31
N ARG A 307 -11.14 -24.08 -23.89
CA ARG A 307 -9.70 -23.97 -24.18
C ARG A 307 -8.84 -24.02 -22.91
N THR A 308 -9.32 -23.49 -21.79
CA THR A 308 -8.63 -23.65 -20.49
C THR A 308 -8.53 -25.11 -20.07
N LEU A 309 -9.63 -25.88 -20.18
CA LEU A 309 -9.64 -27.30 -19.88
C LEU A 309 -8.77 -28.10 -20.84
N ASP A 310 -8.76 -27.75 -22.14
CA ASP A 310 -7.88 -28.34 -23.15
C ASP A 310 -6.40 -28.17 -22.74
N VAL A 311 -5.95 -26.94 -22.43
CA VAL A 311 -4.54 -26.70 -22.04
C VAL A 311 -4.17 -27.38 -20.72
N VAL A 312 -5.10 -27.46 -19.76
CA VAL A 312 -4.85 -28.20 -18.51
C VAL A 312 -4.68 -29.70 -18.80
N GLN A 313 -5.48 -30.28 -19.69
CA GLN A 313 -5.34 -31.68 -20.15
C GLN A 313 -4.09 -31.92 -21.01
N GLU A 314 -3.62 -30.90 -21.74
CA GLU A 314 -2.34 -30.89 -22.47
C GLU A 314 -1.12 -30.81 -21.51
N SER A 315 -1.32 -30.43 -20.24
CA SER A 315 -0.25 -30.14 -19.28
C SER A 315 0.14 -31.33 -18.38
N ALA A 316 1.31 -31.23 -17.74
CA ALA A 316 1.75 -32.19 -16.73
C ALA A 316 1.05 -32.04 -15.35
N LEU A 317 0.20 -31.02 -15.17
CA LEU A 317 -0.49 -30.75 -13.90
C LEU A 317 -1.89 -31.41 -13.90
N PRO A 318 -2.21 -32.31 -12.95
CA PRO A 318 -3.49 -33.01 -12.95
C PRO A 318 -4.65 -32.07 -12.56
N LEU A 319 -5.83 -32.29 -13.13
CA LEU A 319 -7.04 -31.46 -12.95
C LEU A 319 -7.42 -31.24 -11.47
N GLU A 320 -7.19 -32.23 -10.60
CA GLU A 320 -7.40 -32.14 -9.15
C GLU A 320 -6.50 -31.13 -8.42
N ARG A 321 -5.43 -30.63 -9.07
CA ARG A 321 -4.56 -29.55 -8.59
C ARG A 321 -4.90 -28.19 -9.23
N VAL A 322 -5.97 -28.10 -10.00
CA VAL A 322 -6.38 -26.88 -10.71
C VAL A 322 -7.68 -26.32 -10.14
N LEU A 323 -7.66 -25.01 -9.83
CA LEU A 323 -8.80 -24.19 -9.46
C LEU A 323 -9.15 -23.28 -10.62
N ILE A 324 -10.30 -23.54 -11.25
CA ILE A 324 -10.87 -22.71 -12.30
C ILE A 324 -11.72 -21.63 -11.62
N ASP A 325 -11.27 -20.38 -11.61
CA ASP A 325 -11.96 -19.26 -10.96
C ASP A 325 -12.79 -18.43 -11.94
N HIS A 326 -13.62 -17.54 -11.36
CA HIS A 326 -14.62 -16.72 -12.03
C HIS A 326 -15.75 -17.55 -12.69
N LEU A 327 -16.02 -18.77 -12.22
CA LEU A 327 -17.13 -19.59 -12.71
C LEU A 327 -18.50 -18.93 -12.50
N ASN A 328 -19.49 -19.44 -13.24
CA ASN A 328 -20.88 -19.03 -13.17
C ASN A 328 -21.81 -20.18 -13.62
N GLU A 329 -23.11 -19.95 -13.61
CA GLU A 329 -24.15 -20.92 -13.98
C GLU A 329 -23.92 -21.57 -15.36
N THR A 330 -23.39 -20.81 -16.32
CA THR A 330 -23.11 -21.30 -17.68
C THR A 330 -21.78 -22.06 -17.81
N THR A 331 -20.95 -22.14 -16.76
CA THR A 331 -19.61 -22.76 -16.80
C THR A 331 -19.38 -23.80 -15.71
N VAL A 332 -20.06 -23.70 -14.56
CA VAL A 332 -19.88 -24.58 -13.40
C VAL A 332 -20.06 -26.06 -13.75
N LYS A 333 -21.02 -26.41 -14.62
CA LYS A 333 -21.24 -27.82 -15.00
C LYS A 333 -20.01 -28.41 -15.70
N GLU A 334 -19.52 -27.77 -16.76
CA GLU A 334 -18.38 -28.31 -17.53
C GLU A 334 -17.09 -28.32 -16.70
N ALA A 335 -16.87 -27.32 -15.85
CA ALA A 335 -15.74 -27.29 -14.91
C ALA A 335 -15.82 -28.42 -13.85
N LYS A 336 -17.03 -28.73 -13.36
CA LYS A 336 -17.26 -29.82 -12.40
C LYS A 336 -17.16 -31.20 -13.05
N ASP A 337 -17.75 -31.38 -14.24
CA ASP A 337 -17.68 -32.62 -15.01
C ASP A 337 -16.21 -32.99 -15.33
N ALA A 338 -15.32 -32.00 -15.46
CA ALA A 338 -13.88 -32.17 -15.66
C ALA A 338 -13.07 -32.45 -14.38
N GLY A 339 -13.68 -32.43 -13.18
CA GLY A 339 -13.00 -32.75 -11.91
C GLY A 339 -12.08 -31.65 -11.35
N CYS A 340 -12.17 -30.41 -11.85
CA CYS A 340 -11.44 -29.26 -11.30
C CYS A 340 -12.04 -28.75 -9.98
N TRP A 341 -11.26 -28.00 -9.20
CA TRP A 341 -11.81 -27.15 -8.13
C TRP A 341 -12.52 -25.93 -8.73
N LEU A 342 -13.58 -25.48 -8.06
CA LEU A 342 -14.57 -24.56 -8.60
C LEU A 342 -14.52 -23.20 -7.89
N GLY A 343 -13.96 -22.19 -8.53
CA GLY A 343 -13.76 -20.85 -7.96
C GLY A 343 -14.83 -19.83 -8.38
N PHE A 344 -15.37 -19.11 -7.39
CA PHE A 344 -16.39 -18.10 -7.60
C PHE A 344 -16.03 -16.75 -6.96
N SER A 345 -15.69 -15.76 -7.78
CA SER A 345 -15.52 -14.36 -7.35
C SER A 345 -16.85 -13.62 -7.21
N VAL A 346 -17.34 -13.52 -5.98
CA VAL A 346 -18.52 -12.71 -5.61
C VAL A 346 -18.10 -11.25 -5.45
N TYR A 347 -18.47 -10.41 -6.41
CA TYR A 347 -17.97 -9.03 -6.56
C TYR A 347 -19.12 -8.06 -6.87
N PRO A 348 -19.19 -6.87 -6.22
CA PRO A 348 -20.29 -5.94 -6.37
C PRO A 348 -20.69 -5.60 -7.82
N ASP A 349 -22.00 -5.54 -8.05
CA ASP A 349 -22.69 -5.03 -9.24
C ASP A 349 -22.30 -5.63 -10.61
N THR A 350 -21.46 -6.69 -10.69
CA THR A 350 -20.80 -7.05 -11.96
C THR A 350 -20.57 -8.54 -12.27
N LYS A 351 -20.14 -9.37 -11.31
CA LYS A 351 -19.75 -10.78 -11.58
C LYS A 351 -20.78 -11.80 -11.08
N MET A 352 -20.73 -12.03 -9.77
CA MET A 352 -21.52 -13.00 -9.02
C MET A 352 -21.99 -12.34 -7.72
N ASP A 353 -23.15 -12.75 -7.24
CA ASP A 353 -23.76 -12.31 -5.98
C ASP A 353 -24.08 -13.51 -5.08
N GLU A 354 -24.43 -13.20 -3.84
CA GLU A 354 -24.65 -14.15 -2.76
C GLU A 354 -25.79 -15.13 -3.04
N ASP A 355 -26.90 -14.65 -3.63
CA ASP A 355 -28.08 -15.47 -3.93
C ASP A 355 -27.81 -16.46 -5.08
N ARG A 356 -27.08 -16.02 -6.12
CA ARG A 356 -26.67 -16.90 -7.22
C ARG A 356 -25.63 -17.93 -6.78
N MET A 357 -24.73 -17.57 -5.86
CA MET A 357 -23.81 -18.53 -5.24
C MET A 357 -24.58 -19.61 -4.45
N VAL A 358 -25.59 -19.22 -3.67
CA VAL A 358 -26.49 -20.14 -2.97
C VAL A 358 -27.25 -21.06 -3.93
N ALA A 359 -27.72 -20.56 -5.08
CA ALA A 359 -28.37 -21.38 -6.10
C ALA A 359 -27.39 -22.42 -6.70
N ILE A 360 -26.17 -22.02 -7.05
CA ILE A 360 -25.13 -22.91 -7.56
C ILE A 360 -24.79 -24.01 -6.54
N LEU A 361 -24.63 -23.66 -5.25
CA LEU A 361 -24.37 -24.64 -4.18
C LEU A 361 -25.51 -25.65 -3.99
N ARG A 362 -26.76 -25.27 -4.27
CA ARG A 362 -27.94 -26.16 -4.19
C ARG A 362 -28.03 -27.13 -5.37
N GLU A 363 -27.57 -26.73 -6.56
CA GLU A 363 -27.63 -27.54 -7.79
C GLU A 363 -26.38 -28.41 -7.98
N TYR A 364 -25.20 -27.86 -7.65
CA TYR A 364 -23.89 -28.49 -7.89
C TYR A 364 -23.22 -29.01 -6.61
N GLY A 365 -23.74 -28.70 -5.42
CA GLY A 365 -23.18 -29.14 -4.13
C GLY A 365 -22.00 -28.29 -3.62
N PRO A 366 -21.61 -28.44 -2.34
CA PRO A 366 -20.52 -27.69 -1.72
C PRO A 366 -19.12 -28.28 -1.92
N GLU A 367 -18.97 -29.51 -2.44
CA GLU A 367 -17.67 -30.17 -2.61
C GLU A 367 -16.76 -29.44 -3.63
N GLN A 368 -15.50 -29.24 -3.26
CA GLN A 368 -14.46 -28.60 -4.09
C GLN A 368 -14.78 -27.15 -4.55
N VAL A 369 -15.76 -26.49 -3.93
CA VAL A 369 -16.12 -25.09 -4.20
C VAL A 369 -15.31 -24.13 -3.32
N LEU A 370 -14.67 -23.13 -3.93
CA LEU A 370 -14.05 -22.00 -3.24
C LEU A 370 -14.78 -20.70 -3.60
N VAL A 371 -15.09 -19.90 -2.59
CA VAL A 371 -15.72 -18.57 -2.75
C VAL A 371 -14.69 -17.50 -2.40
N ASN A 372 -14.50 -16.53 -3.28
CA ASN A 372 -13.61 -15.38 -3.05
C ASN A 372 -14.34 -14.06 -3.31
N SER A 373 -13.83 -12.96 -2.73
CA SER A 373 -14.39 -11.60 -2.91
C SER A 373 -13.76 -10.83 -4.07
N ALA A 374 -12.72 -11.40 -4.72
CA ALA A 374 -11.82 -10.72 -5.66
C ALA A 374 -11.49 -9.27 -5.24
N ALA A 375 -11.14 -9.06 -3.96
CA ALA A 375 -11.05 -7.73 -3.37
C ALA A 375 -9.85 -6.91 -3.91
N ASP A 376 -10.13 -6.13 -4.97
CA ASP A 376 -9.15 -5.37 -5.72
C ASP A 376 -9.28 -3.85 -5.54
N TRP A 377 -8.53 -3.08 -6.34
CA TRP A 377 -8.51 -1.62 -6.39
C TRP A 377 -9.80 -0.97 -6.95
N GLY A 378 -10.81 -1.76 -7.34
CA GLY A 378 -12.08 -1.28 -7.85
C GLY A 378 -13.11 -0.98 -6.76
N LYS A 379 -14.40 -1.14 -7.08
CA LYS A 379 -15.50 -1.03 -6.11
C LYS A 379 -15.74 -2.39 -5.44
N SER A 380 -14.69 -2.89 -4.77
CA SER A 380 -14.68 -4.20 -4.11
C SER A 380 -15.33 -4.16 -2.72
N ASP A 381 -15.59 -5.34 -2.15
CA ASP A 381 -16.08 -5.52 -0.78
C ASP A 381 -15.46 -6.80 -0.19
N PRO A 382 -14.50 -6.70 0.73
CA PRO A 382 -13.79 -7.87 1.26
C PRO A 382 -14.70 -8.80 2.07
N LEU A 383 -15.85 -8.32 2.56
CA LEU A 383 -16.80 -9.10 3.36
C LEU A 383 -17.76 -9.95 2.50
N LYS A 384 -17.61 -9.99 1.18
CA LYS A 384 -18.46 -10.82 0.30
C LYS A 384 -18.43 -12.31 0.64
N THR A 385 -17.29 -12.87 1.03
CA THR A 385 -17.20 -14.27 1.48
C THR A 385 -18.03 -14.52 2.74
N ARG A 386 -17.98 -13.62 3.72
CA ARG A 386 -18.84 -13.68 4.92
C ARG A 386 -20.32 -13.60 4.55
N LYS A 387 -20.70 -12.68 3.65
CA LYS A 387 -22.09 -12.50 3.21
C LYS A 387 -22.65 -13.71 2.46
N VAL A 388 -21.82 -14.44 1.71
CA VAL A 388 -22.21 -15.75 1.15
C VAL A 388 -22.52 -16.74 2.27
N GLY A 389 -21.72 -16.80 3.34
CA GLY A 389 -22.02 -17.63 4.51
C GLY A 389 -23.33 -17.25 5.21
N ASP A 390 -23.57 -15.95 5.41
CA ASP A 390 -24.84 -15.45 5.98
C ASP A 390 -26.04 -15.78 5.07
N ALA A 391 -25.87 -15.71 3.74
CA ALA A 391 -26.90 -16.10 2.76
C ALA A 391 -27.12 -17.61 2.71
N MET A 392 -26.08 -18.44 2.85
CA MET A 392 -26.18 -19.89 2.94
C MET A 392 -27.00 -20.31 4.18
N LEU A 393 -26.73 -19.73 5.35
CA LEU A 393 -27.51 -19.97 6.57
C LEU A 393 -28.97 -19.51 6.40
N ALA A 394 -29.20 -18.32 5.82
CA ALA A 394 -30.55 -17.83 5.52
C ALA A 394 -31.30 -18.73 4.52
N ALA A 395 -30.58 -19.40 3.63
CA ALA A 395 -31.10 -20.39 2.68
C ALA A 395 -31.19 -21.81 3.27
N GLY A 396 -30.92 -22.01 4.56
CA GLY A 396 -31.10 -23.30 5.24
C GLY A 396 -30.00 -24.34 5.00
N PHE A 397 -28.79 -23.92 4.59
CA PHE A 397 -27.60 -24.75 4.78
C PHE A 397 -27.21 -24.81 6.26
N ASP A 398 -26.55 -25.89 6.68
CA ASP A 398 -26.01 -26.03 8.03
C ASP A 398 -24.60 -25.42 8.19
N GLU A 399 -24.16 -25.29 9.44
CA GLU A 399 -22.86 -24.69 9.77
C GLU A 399 -21.68 -25.54 9.26
N ASP A 400 -21.80 -26.88 9.17
CA ASP A 400 -20.79 -27.73 8.53
C ASP A 400 -20.64 -27.37 7.05
N THR A 401 -21.75 -27.22 6.31
CA THR A 401 -21.68 -26.88 4.88
C THR A 401 -21.11 -25.48 4.65
N VAL A 402 -21.41 -24.52 5.53
CA VAL A 402 -20.82 -23.17 5.46
C VAL A 402 -19.32 -23.20 5.73
N ASP A 403 -18.87 -23.92 6.77
CA ASP A 403 -17.45 -24.14 7.05
C ASP A 403 -16.75 -24.91 5.92
N ARG A 404 -17.44 -25.86 5.27
CA ARG A 404 -16.89 -26.61 4.11
C ARG A 404 -16.50 -25.66 2.99
N VAL A 405 -17.43 -24.81 2.57
CA VAL A 405 -17.25 -23.90 1.42
C VAL A 405 -16.30 -22.74 1.74
N LEU A 406 -16.37 -22.18 2.96
CA LEU A 406 -15.61 -20.98 3.33
C LEU A 406 -14.28 -21.25 4.02
N TRP A 407 -14.04 -22.46 4.51
CA TRP A 407 -12.81 -22.82 5.25
C TRP A 407 -12.17 -24.12 4.77
N ARG A 408 -12.80 -25.29 4.95
CA ARG A 408 -12.17 -26.58 4.65
C ARG A 408 -11.80 -26.75 3.17
N ASN A 409 -12.61 -26.28 2.22
CA ASN A 409 -12.27 -26.34 0.79
C ASN A 409 -11.07 -25.44 0.43
N PRO A 410 -11.01 -24.13 0.79
CA PRO A 410 -9.80 -23.33 0.65
C PRO A 410 -8.55 -23.94 1.30
N VAL A 411 -8.68 -24.46 2.53
CA VAL A 411 -7.57 -25.09 3.26
C VAL A 411 -7.08 -26.36 2.54
N ALA A 412 -7.99 -27.20 2.05
CA ALA A 412 -7.64 -28.40 1.31
C ALA A 412 -6.94 -28.07 -0.02
N PHE A 413 -7.48 -27.13 -0.81
CA PHE A 413 -6.88 -26.75 -2.10
C PHE A 413 -5.49 -26.11 -1.96
N TYR A 414 -5.35 -25.06 -1.15
CA TYR A 414 -4.04 -24.43 -0.96
C TYR A 414 -3.08 -25.31 -0.15
N GLY A 415 -3.60 -26.26 0.63
CA GLY A 415 -2.84 -27.31 1.30
C GLY A 415 -2.13 -28.28 0.34
N LEU A 416 -2.58 -28.41 -0.91
CA LEU A 416 -1.91 -29.23 -1.96
C LEU A 416 -0.47 -28.77 -2.26
N SER A 417 -0.10 -27.55 -1.86
CA SER A 417 1.27 -27.01 -1.93
C SER A 417 2.24 -27.57 -0.88
N GLY A 418 1.72 -28.17 0.20
CA GLY A 418 2.49 -28.54 1.39
C GLY A 418 2.97 -27.35 2.24
N ARG A 419 2.57 -26.11 1.93
CA ARG A 419 3.14 -24.87 2.49
C ARG A 419 2.13 -23.94 3.18
N LEU A 420 0.86 -24.33 3.24
CA LEU A 420 -0.19 -23.53 3.88
C LEU A 420 -0.05 -23.59 5.42
N THR A 421 0.30 -22.48 6.05
CA THR A 421 0.46 -22.35 7.50
C THR A 421 -0.67 -21.51 8.08
N LEU A 422 -1.61 -22.12 8.79
CA LEU A 422 -2.80 -21.40 9.30
C LEU A 422 -2.51 -20.52 10.51
N ASP A 423 -1.39 -20.76 11.21
CA ASP A 423 -0.97 -19.98 12.37
C ASP A 423 -0.52 -18.56 11.96
N VAL A 424 -0.99 -17.56 12.71
CA VAL A 424 -0.52 -16.18 12.56
C VAL A 424 0.78 -16.04 13.36
N THR A 425 1.90 -15.74 12.69
CA THR A 425 3.15 -15.45 13.36
C THR A 425 3.02 -14.16 14.19
N ASP A 426 3.14 -14.28 15.51
CA ASP A 426 3.01 -13.16 16.43
C ASP A 426 4.12 -12.12 16.17
N THR A 427 3.75 -10.85 16.02
CA THR A 427 4.72 -9.77 15.79
C THR A 427 5.15 -9.18 17.13
N GLU A 428 6.39 -9.45 17.56
CA GLU A 428 6.90 -9.01 18.86
C GLU A 428 6.76 -7.49 19.11
N ALA A 429 6.69 -7.14 20.40
CA ALA A 429 6.15 -5.88 20.89
C ALA A 429 6.91 -4.61 20.45
N THR A 430 6.21 -3.48 20.48
CA THR A 430 6.71 -2.16 20.06
C THR A 430 7.92 -1.71 20.86
N HIS A 431 9.07 -1.61 20.20
CA HIS A 431 10.21 -0.87 20.74
C HIS A 431 9.92 0.64 20.68
N GLU A 432 10.01 1.30 21.84
CA GLU A 432 9.90 2.74 22.09
C GLU A 432 8.86 3.51 21.23
N GLY A 433 7.58 3.31 21.54
CA GLY A 433 6.52 4.29 21.24
C GLY A 433 6.07 4.43 19.78
N ASN A 434 6.61 3.64 18.84
CA ASN A 434 6.09 3.62 17.47
C ASN A 434 4.72 2.92 17.41
N SER A 435 3.68 3.65 16.98
CA SER A 435 2.30 3.13 16.81
C SER A 435 2.10 2.23 15.56
N ILE A 436 3.18 1.92 14.85
CA ILE A 436 3.22 0.95 13.75
C ILE A 436 4.55 0.20 13.90
N LEU A 437 4.51 -1.13 14.10
CA LEU A 437 5.69 -1.96 14.02
C LEU A 437 6.23 -1.89 12.58
N ARG A 438 7.49 -1.46 12.42
CA ARG A 438 8.19 -1.55 11.13
C ARG A 438 8.88 -2.90 11.08
N GLY A 439 8.60 -3.70 10.05
CA GLY A 439 9.29 -4.98 9.86
C GLY A 439 10.78 -4.72 9.67
N GLY A 440 11.62 -5.49 10.38
CA GLY A 440 13.07 -5.44 10.23
C GLY A 440 13.55 -6.55 9.30
N ALA A 441 14.04 -6.26 8.09
CA ALA A 441 14.09 -4.97 7.39
C ALA A 441 14.05 -5.16 5.86
#